data_AF-A0A9E1U6A1-F1
#
_entry.id   AF-A0A9E1U6A1-F1
#
_cell.length_a   1.000
_cell.length_b   1.000
_cell.length_c   1.000
_cell.angle_alpha   90.00
_cell.angle_beta   90.00
_cell.angle_gamma   90.00
#
_symmetry.space_group_name_H-M   'P 1'
#
loop_
_entity.id
_entity.type
_entity.pdbx_description
1 polymer ?
#
loop_
_entity_poly.entity_id
_entity_poly.type
_entity_poly.pdbx_seq_one_letter_code
_entity_poly.pdbx_strand_id
1 'polypeptide(L)' 'MNICIVTKFDCSYEEFTAMLEEIGDDARHCTSAWEVTKMNDNTAVGLLNVTDMEGLQVIMSSPKVQE' A
#
# COMPACT_ATOMS: atom_id res chain seq x y z
N MET A 1 -15.67 -0.31 12.65
CA MET A 1 -14.33 -0.73 13.09
C MET A 1 -13.47 -0.68 11.84
N ASN A 2 -12.48 0.20 11.78
CA ASN A 2 -11.62 0.31 10.60
C ASN A 2 -10.43 -0.63 10.78
N ILE A 3 -9.97 -1.24 9.69
CA ILE A 3 -8.83 -2.15 9.72
C ILE A 3 -7.59 -1.36 9.34
N CYS A 4 -6.62 -1.30 10.24
CA CYS A 4 -5.30 -0.76 9.93
C CYS A 4 -4.42 -1.91 9.43
N ILE A 5 -3.94 -1.81 8.20
CA ILE A 5 -2.92 -2.71 7.66
C ILE A 5 -1.57 -2.01 7.74
N VAL A 6 -0.58 -2.71 8.28
CA VAL A 6 0.83 -2.32 8.25
C VAL A 6 1.53 -3.21 7.25
N THR A 7 2.12 -2.61 6.22
CA THR A 7 2.90 -3.33 5.21
C THR A 7 4.35 -2.90 5.29
N LYS A 8 5.28 -3.86 5.18
CA LYS A 8 6.72 -3.60 5.12
C LYS A 8 7.24 -4.12 3.78
N PHE A 9 7.92 -3.27 3.04
CA PHE A 9 8.54 -3.61 1.77
C PHE A 9 10.06 -3.46 1.86
N ASP A 10 10.77 -4.45 1.35
CA ASP A 10 12.23 -4.46 1.29
C ASP A 10 12.68 -3.78 -0.01
N CYS A 11 12.41 -2.47 -0.11
CA CYS A 11 12.76 -1.60 -1.22
C CYS A 11 13.12 -0.19 -0.72
N SER A 12 13.60 0.68 -1.61
CA SER A 12 13.80 2.09 -1.28
C SER A 12 12.45 2.79 -1.06
N TYR A 13 12.48 3.91 -0.32
CA TYR A 13 11.28 4.70 -0.08
C TYR A 13 10.69 5.23 -1.40
N GLU A 14 11.55 5.64 -2.32
CA GLU A 14 11.18 6.20 -3.62
C GLU A 14 10.48 5.15 -4.50
N GLU A 15 11.02 3.93 -4.56
CA GLU A 15 10.40 2.80 -5.27
C GLU A 15 9.01 2.49 -4.69
N PHE A 16 8.89 2.47 -3.36
CA PHE A 16 7.61 2.21 -2.71
C PHE A 16 6.57 3.30 -3.00
N THR A 17 6.97 4.57 -2.97
CA THR A 17 6.06 5.67 -3.30
C THR A 17 5.63 5.66 -4.76
N ALA A 18 6.53 5.32 -5.69
CA ALA A 18 6.19 5.20 -7.11
C ALA A 18 5.17 4.07 -7.37
N MET A 19 5.35 2.92 -6.70
CA MET A 19 4.39 1.82 -6.76
C MET A 19 3.01 2.26 -6.23
N LEU A 20 2.97 2.99 -5.12
CA LEU A 20 1.72 3.52 -4.57
C LEU A 20 1.04 4.54 -5.47
N GLU A 21 1.79 5.36 -6.21
CA GLU A 21 1.24 6.28 -7.20
C GLU A 21 0.59 5.52 -8.36
N GLU A 22 1.20 4.43 -8.81
CA GLU A 22 0.68 3.59 -9.90
C GLU A 22 -0.62 2.89 -9.53
N ILE A 23 -0.71 2.35 -8.30
CA ILE A 23 -1.92 1.67 -7.80
C ILE A 23 -2.87 2.63 -7.06
N GLY A 24 -2.54 3.92 -7.01
CA GLY A 24 -3.12 4.87 -6.07
C GLY A 24 -4.61 5.10 -6.25
N ASP A 25 -5.10 5.11 -7.49
CA ASP A 25 -6.53 5.26 -7.76
C ASP A 25 -7.31 4.02 -7.30
N ASP A 26 -6.79 2.82 -7.54
CA ASP A 26 -7.41 1.56 -7.11
C ASP A 26 -7.37 1.44 -5.57
N ALA A 27 -6.21 1.73 -4.95
CA ALA A 27 -6.03 1.65 -3.50
C ALA A 27 -6.87 2.68 -2.73
N ARG A 28 -7.12 3.88 -3.30
CA ARG A 28 -7.98 4.92 -2.71
C ARG A 28 -9.46 4.52 -2.65
N HIS A 29 -9.92 3.58 -3.47
CA HIS A 29 -11.29 3.07 -3.36
C HIS A 29 -11.47 2.20 -2.11
N CYS A 30 -10.40 1.56 -1.65
CA CYS A 30 -10.43 0.64 -0.52
C CYS A 30 -9.81 1.21 0.76
N THR A 31 -9.22 2.41 0.70
CA THR A 31 -8.57 3.08 1.84
C THR A 31 -9.04 4.52 1.96
N SER A 32 -9.31 4.96 3.19
CA SER A 32 -9.72 6.35 3.46
C SER A 32 -8.56 7.25 3.89
N ALA A 33 -7.45 6.65 4.30
CA ALA A 33 -6.20 7.33 4.61
C ALA A 33 -5.04 6.34 4.45
N TRP A 34 -3.89 6.86 4.07
CA TRP A 34 -2.63 6.13 4.10
C TRP A 34 -1.49 7.01 4.59
N GLU A 35 -0.45 6.40 5.11
CA GLU A 35 0.80 7.07 5.45
C GLU A 35 1.95 6.15 5.04
N VAL A 36 3.06 6.75 4.61
CA VAL A 36 4.25 6.03 4.17
C VAL A 36 5.44 6.59 4.91
N THR A 37 6.31 5.72 5.41
CA THR A 37 7.53 6.13 6.10
C THR A 37 8.74 5.35 5.63
N LYS A 38 9.87 6.04 5.54
CA LYS A 38 11.18 5.44 5.32
C LYS A 38 11.68 4.86 6.63
N MET A 39 11.83 3.55 6.72
CA MET A 39 12.40 2.90 7.90
C MET A 39 13.93 2.86 7.83
N ASN A 40 14.50 2.60 6.64
CA ASN A 40 15.91 2.74 6.31
C ASN A 40 16.07 2.85 4.77
N ASP A 41 17.30 2.86 4.25
CA ASP A 41 17.57 3.01 2.80
C ASP A 41 16.99 1.87 1.93
N ASN A 42 16.69 0.73 2.53
CA ASN A 42 16.21 -0.48 1.86
C ASN A 42 14.90 -1.00 2.49
N THR A 43 14.20 -0.17 3.26
CA THR A 43 12.92 -0.57 3.85
C THR A 43 11.97 0.61 3.92
N ALA A 44 10.79 0.43 3.32
CA ALA A 44 9.64 1.33 3.42
C ALA A 44 8.49 0.64 4.16
N VAL A 45 7.70 1.43 4.90
CA VAL A 45 6.52 0.95 5.62
C VAL A 45 5.31 1.77 5.22
N GLY A 46 4.22 1.08 4.89
CA GLY A 46 2.91 1.67 4.63
C GLY A 46 1.93 1.40 5.77
N LEU A 47 1.19 2.42 6.16
CA LEU A 47 0.06 2.36 7.10
C LEU A 47 -1.20 2.70 6.32
N LEU A 48 -2.15 1.78 6.21
CA LEU A 48 -3.36 1.97 5.43
C LEU A 48 -4.60 1.80 6.31
N ASN A 49 -5.45 2.82 6.32
CA ASN A 49 -6.77 2.75 6.94
C ASN A 49 -7.77 2.19 5.93
N VAL A 50 -7.95 0.87 5.97
CA VAL A 50 -8.75 0.10 5.02
C VAL A 50 -10.23 0.17 5.38
N THR A 51 -11.03 0.59 4.40
CA THR A 51 -12.50 0.67 4.48
C THR A 51 -13.18 -0.48 3.74
N ASP A 52 -12.47 -1.13 2.81
CA ASP A 52 -12.93 -2.30 2.07
C ASP A 52 -11.80 -3.34 1.94
N MET A 53 -11.90 -4.41 2.73
CA MET A 53 -10.90 -5.49 2.73
C MET A 53 -10.99 -6.40 1.52
N GLU A 54 -12.20 -6.61 0.98
CA GLU A 54 -12.40 -7.51 -0.16
C GLU A 54 -11.84 -6.86 -1.42
N GLY A 55 -12.15 -5.57 -1.64
CA GLY A 55 -11.57 -4.79 -2.72
C GLY A 55 -10.04 -4.72 -2.64
N LEU A 56 -9.49 -4.51 -1.44
CA LEU A 56 -8.03 -4.51 -1.25
C LEU A 56 -7.40 -5.87 -1.59
N GLN A 57 -8.02 -7.00 -1.20
CA GLN A 57 -7.52 -8.32 -1.55
C GLN A 57 -7.49 -8.55 -3.07
N VAL A 58 -8.50 -8.07 -3.79
CA VAL A 58 -8.53 -8.14 -5.26
C VAL A 58 -7.38 -7.35 -5.87
N ILE A 59 -7.12 -6.14 -5.39
CA ILE A 59 -6.01 -5.28 -5.86
C ILE A 59 -4.66 -5.96 -5.60
N MET A 60 -4.43 -6.45 -4.39
CA MET A 60 -3.18 -7.11 -3.99
C MET A 60 -2.95 -8.45 -4.72
N SER A 61 -4.03 -9.07 -5.22
CA SER A 61 -3.96 -10.29 -6.03
C SER A 61 -3.85 -10.01 -7.53
N SER A 62 -3.86 -8.74 -7.93
CA SER A 62 -3.77 -8.37 -9.34
C SER A 62 -2.34 -8.54 -9.85
N PRO A 63 -2.15 -8.88 -11.14
CA PRO A 63 -0.82 -9.00 -11.74
C PRO A 63 0.03 -7.72 -11.60
N LYS A 64 -0.60 -6.54 -11.58
CA LYS A 64 0.07 -5.25 -11.41
C LYS A 64 0.84 -5.11 -10.09
N VAL A 65 0.47 -5.86 -9.06
CA VAL A 65 1.10 -5.80 -7.72
C VAL A 65 2.04 -6.98 -7.51
N GLN A 66 2.00 -8.00 -8.37
CA GLN A 66 2.75 -9.26 -8.21
C GLN A 66 4.00 -9.37 -9.10
N GLU A 67 4.22 -8.42 -10.02
CA GLU A 67 5.49 -8.27 -10.76
C GLU A 67 6.54 -7.50 -9.93
#